data_AF-A0A7S1ZSN9-F1
#
_entry.id   AF-A0A7S1ZSN9-F1
#
_cell.length_a   1.000
_cell.length_b   1.000
_cell.length_c   1.000
_cell.angle_alpha   90.00
_cell.angle_beta   90.00
_cell.angle_gamma   90.00
#
_symmetry.space_group_name_H-M   'P 1'
#
loop_
_entity.id
_entity.type
_entity.pdbx_description
1 polymer ?
#
loop_
_entity_poly.entity_id
_entity_poly.type
_entity_poly.pdbx_seq_one_letter_code
_entity_poly.pdbx_strand_id
1 'polypeptide(L)'
;THNLTVADNVAFDTKGHCYMTEDGVETNNVFRHNIGVFTKSVEEKISRDETDDEPSTFWCTNPMNSWVNNSAAGSEGNGWWFELRREVRGPSASMKIAK
;
A
#
# COMPACT_ATOMS: atom_id res chain seq x y z
N THR A 1 4.58 -1.94 9.57
CA THR A 1 5.89 -2.58 9.91
C THR A 1 7.06 -1.69 9.49
N HIS A 2 8.26 -1.88 10.06
CA HIS A 2 9.47 -1.15 9.69
C HIS A 2 10.61 -2.09 9.30
N ASN A 3 11.59 -1.58 8.54
CA ASN A 3 12.83 -2.28 8.16
C ASN A 3 12.59 -3.65 7.48
N LEU A 4 11.44 -3.81 6.83
CA LEU A 4 11.09 -5.02 6.11
C LEU A 4 11.56 -4.94 4.66
N THR A 5 12.04 -6.05 4.10
CA THR A 5 12.22 -6.19 2.65
C THR A 5 11.15 -7.10 2.07
N VAL A 6 10.38 -6.59 1.11
CA VAL A 6 9.42 -7.33 0.30
C VAL A 6 9.97 -7.34 -1.12
N ALA A 7 10.45 -8.49 -1.56
CA ALA A 7 11.20 -8.59 -2.81
C ALA A 7 10.83 -9.78 -3.67
N ASP A 8 10.87 -9.58 -4.99
CA ASP A 8 10.80 -10.65 -5.99
C ASP A 8 9.48 -11.46 -5.92
N ASN A 9 8.36 -10.80 -5.56
CA ASN A 9 7.04 -11.42 -5.46
C ASN A 9 6.14 -11.10 -6.66
N VAL A 10 5.19 -12.00 -6.89
CA VAL A 10 4.06 -11.81 -7.81
C VAL A 10 2.78 -11.79 -6.99
N ALA A 11 2.01 -10.71 -7.07
CA ALA A 11 0.62 -10.67 -6.62
C ALA A 11 -0.29 -10.68 -7.85
N PHE A 12 -1.23 -11.62 -7.89
CA PHE A 12 -2.16 -11.78 -8.99
C PHE A 12 -3.58 -11.98 -8.47
N ASP A 13 -4.55 -11.35 -9.12
CA ASP A 13 -5.99 -11.49 -8.81
C ASP A 13 -6.31 -11.22 -7.34
N THR A 14 -5.85 -10.07 -6.86
CA THR A 14 -6.09 -9.60 -5.48
C THR A 14 -7.31 -8.68 -5.43
N LYS A 15 -7.98 -8.60 -4.28
CA LYS A 15 -9.08 -7.65 -4.03
C LYS A 15 -8.65 -6.60 -2.99
N GLY A 16 -9.08 -5.35 -3.17
CA GLY A 16 -8.70 -4.23 -2.31
C GLY A 16 -7.29 -3.72 -2.58
N HIS A 17 -6.63 -3.16 -1.55
CA HIS A 17 -5.23 -2.75 -1.65
C HIS A 17 -4.27 -3.95 -1.52
N CYS A 18 -3.21 -4.00 -2.34
CA CYS A 18 -2.32 -5.15 -2.41
C CYS A 18 -1.00 -4.96 -1.64
N TYR A 19 -0.07 -4.13 -2.15
CA TYR A 19 1.16 -3.78 -1.45
C TYR A 19 1.00 -2.39 -0.83
N MET A 20 0.79 -2.32 0.49
CA MET A 20 0.47 -1.05 1.15
C MET A 20 1.29 -0.75 2.40
N THR A 21 1.51 0.54 2.61
CA THR A 21 1.78 1.14 3.92
C THR A 21 0.51 1.94 4.26
N GLU A 22 -0.27 1.51 5.23
CA GLU A 22 -1.68 1.93 5.35
C GLU A 22 -1.83 3.16 6.26
N ASP A 23 -1.19 3.11 7.43
CA ASP A 23 -1.37 4.13 8.47
C ASP A 23 -0.39 5.30 8.32
N GLY A 24 0.71 5.09 7.59
CA GLY A 24 1.76 6.09 7.40
C GLY A 24 2.81 6.08 8.51
N VAL A 25 2.74 5.12 9.44
CA VAL A 25 3.79 4.92 10.46
C VAL A 25 4.94 4.08 9.90
N GLU A 26 4.71 3.28 8.87
CA GLU A 26 5.66 2.34 8.31
C GLU A 26 6.85 3.05 7.66
N THR A 27 8.06 2.68 8.04
CA THR A 27 9.30 3.33 7.57
C THR A 27 10.41 2.33 7.29
N ASN A 28 11.36 2.75 6.46
CA ASN A 28 12.55 2.02 6.06
C ASN A 28 12.25 0.64 5.46
N ASN A 29 11.04 0.44 4.94
CA ASN A 29 10.74 -0.76 4.18
C ASN A 29 11.27 -0.64 2.75
N VAL A 30 11.66 -1.77 2.17
CA VAL A 30 12.11 -1.88 0.80
C VAL A 30 11.17 -2.81 0.05
N PHE A 31 10.42 -2.24 -0.89
CA PHE A 31 9.65 -2.99 -1.88
C PHE A 31 10.46 -3.00 -3.17
N ARG A 32 11.02 -4.16 -3.55
CA ARG A 32 11.84 -4.27 -4.77
C ARG A 32 11.39 -5.38 -5.70
N HIS A 33 11.39 -5.13 -7.00
CA HIS A 33 11.17 -6.18 -8.02
C HIS A 33 9.88 -6.97 -7.84
N ASN A 34 8.83 -6.38 -7.26
CA ASN A 34 7.53 -7.01 -7.17
C ASN A 34 6.69 -6.65 -8.39
N ILE A 35 5.86 -7.58 -8.84
CA ILE A 35 4.84 -7.33 -9.85
C ILE A 35 3.46 -7.58 -9.26
N GLY A 36 2.56 -6.61 -9.43
CA GLY A 36 1.15 -6.79 -9.13
C GLY A 36 0.33 -6.73 -10.42
N VAL A 37 -0.54 -7.72 -10.60
CA VAL A 37 -1.38 -7.85 -11.79
C VAL A 37 -2.82 -8.13 -11.38
N PHE A 38 -3.76 -7.42 -11.98
CA PHE A 38 -5.20 -7.65 -11.83
C PHE A 38 -5.72 -7.45 -10.40
N THR A 39 -5.48 -6.26 -9.83
CA THR A 39 -5.99 -5.85 -8.52
C THR A 39 -7.41 -5.27 -8.65
N LYS A 40 -8.39 -5.92 -8.03
CA LYS A 40 -9.83 -5.67 -8.18
C LYS A 40 -10.45 -4.96 -7.00
N SER A 41 -11.58 -4.31 -7.24
CA SER A 41 -12.37 -3.67 -6.20
C SER A 41 -13.05 -4.72 -5.31
N VAL A 42 -13.27 -4.40 -4.04
CA VAL A 42 -14.15 -5.21 -3.18
C VAL A 42 -15.60 -4.84 -3.42
N GLU A 43 -16.50 -5.82 -3.36
CA GLU A 43 -17.94 -5.59 -3.49
C GLU A 43 -18.54 -4.94 -2.23
N GLU A 44 -17.99 -5.28 -1.06
CA GLU A 44 -18.44 -4.77 0.23
C GLU A 44 -17.23 -4.40 1.09
N LYS A 45 -17.25 -3.18 1.65
CA LYS A 45 -16.24 -2.72 2.61
C LYS A 45 -16.58 -3.17 4.02
N ILE A 46 -15.55 -3.44 4.81
CA ILE A 46 -15.72 -3.79 6.23
C ILE A 46 -16.18 -2.60 7.08
N SER A 47 -15.88 -1.38 6.65
CA SER A 47 -16.31 -0.14 7.30
C SER A 47 -16.45 0.99 6.27
N ARG A 48 -17.15 2.07 6.65
CA ARG A 48 -17.35 3.24 5.77
C ARG A 48 -16.04 3.94 5.42
N ASP A 49 -15.09 3.92 6.34
CA ASP A 49 -13.86 4.71 6.26
C ASP A 49 -12.76 3.98 5.46
N GLU A 50 -12.98 2.72 5.10
CA GLU A 50 -12.09 1.98 4.20
C GLU A 50 -12.19 2.44 2.74
N THR A 51 -11.12 2.18 1.99
CA THR A 51 -10.98 2.53 0.57
C THR A 51 -10.78 1.32 -0.33
N ASP A 52 -11.01 0.10 0.16
CA ASP A 52 -10.81 -1.13 -0.62
C ASP A 52 -11.70 -1.23 -1.88
N ASP A 53 -12.74 -0.40 -1.99
CA ASP A 53 -13.58 -0.26 -3.19
C ASP A 53 -12.92 0.61 -4.29
N GLU A 54 -11.87 1.36 -3.94
CA GLU A 54 -10.95 2.06 -4.84
C GLU A 54 -9.56 1.40 -4.76
N PRO A 55 -9.42 0.17 -5.28
CA PRO A 55 -8.27 -0.67 -5.00
C PRO A 55 -6.97 -0.09 -5.54
N SER A 56 -5.84 -0.53 -4.98
CA SER A 56 -4.54 -0.19 -5.56
C SER A 56 -3.53 -1.33 -5.50
N THR A 57 -2.77 -1.50 -6.58
CA THR A 57 -1.66 -2.46 -6.59
C THR A 57 -0.56 -2.05 -5.62
N PHE A 58 -0.12 -0.79 -5.66
CA PHE A 58 0.83 -0.22 -4.68
C PHE A 58 0.24 1.02 -4.02
N TRP A 59 0.25 1.07 -2.68
CA TRP A 59 -0.22 2.20 -1.87
C TRP A 59 0.86 2.69 -0.92
N CYS A 60 1.30 3.93 -1.13
CA CYS A 60 2.32 4.57 -0.31
C CYS A 60 1.71 5.76 0.45
N THR A 61 1.72 5.69 1.78
CA THR A 61 1.23 6.76 2.66
C THR A 61 2.36 7.47 3.40
N ASN A 62 3.56 6.88 3.41
CA ASN A 62 4.77 7.48 3.97
C ASN A 62 5.95 7.34 2.99
N PRO A 63 6.55 8.47 2.55
CA PRO A 63 7.63 8.44 1.56
C PRO A 63 8.96 7.92 2.13
N MET A 64 9.07 7.69 3.44
CA MET A 64 10.23 7.07 4.08
C MET A 64 10.25 5.54 3.88
N ASN A 65 9.90 5.09 2.68
CA ASN A 65 10.00 3.71 2.21
C ASN A 65 10.57 3.71 0.80
N SER A 66 11.31 2.67 0.44
CA SER A 66 11.95 2.54 -0.87
C SER A 66 11.12 1.64 -1.79
N TRP A 67 10.76 2.16 -2.96
CA TRP A 67 10.02 1.45 -4.00
C TRP A 67 10.90 1.36 -5.26
N VAL A 68 11.48 0.19 -5.53
CA VAL A 68 12.52 0.03 -6.57
C VAL A 68 12.10 -1.02 -7.59
N ASN A 69 11.97 -0.63 -8.86
CA ASN A 69 11.69 -1.55 -9.97
C ASN A 69 10.46 -2.46 -9.76
N ASN A 70 9.42 -1.95 -9.11
CA ASN A 70 8.14 -2.65 -9.02
C ASN A 70 7.28 -2.31 -10.25
N SER A 71 6.40 -3.23 -10.65
CA SER A 71 5.52 -3.07 -11.81
C SER A 71 4.07 -3.35 -11.44
N ALA A 72 3.14 -2.54 -11.95
CA ALA A 72 1.70 -2.70 -11.76
C ALA A 72 1.00 -2.76 -13.12
N ALA A 73 0.08 -3.71 -13.29
CA ALA A 73 -0.72 -3.82 -14.51
C ALA A 73 -2.16 -4.27 -14.23
N GLY A 74 -3.14 -3.62 -14.84
CA GLY A 74 -4.53 -4.07 -14.85
C GLY A 74 -5.29 -3.95 -13.52
N SER A 75 -4.95 -2.98 -12.66
CA SER A 75 -5.82 -2.66 -11.53
C SER A 75 -7.12 -2.02 -12.00
N GLU A 76 -8.24 -2.37 -11.39
CA GLU A 76 -9.55 -1.72 -11.60
C GLU A 76 -9.60 -0.30 -11.02
N GLY A 77 -8.71 0.01 -10.07
CA GLY A 77 -8.50 1.34 -9.52
C GLY A 77 -7.11 1.86 -9.91
N ASN A 78 -6.21 1.97 -8.93
CA ASN A 78 -4.91 2.58 -9.09
C ASN A 78 -3.78 1.53 -9.23
N GLY A 79 -2.92 1.67 -10.24
CA GLY A 79 -1.65 0.92 -10.25
C GLY A 79 -0.72 1.38 -9.10
N TRP A 80 -0.64 2.69 -8.90
CA TRP A 80 0.11 3.34 -7.83
C TRP A 80 -0.74 4.44 -7.20
N TRP A 81 -0.86 4.41 -5.88
CA TRP A 81 -1.49 5.46 -5.09
C TRP A 81 -0.47 6.03 -4.09
N PHE A 82 -0.09 7.29 -4.26
CA PHE A 82 0.66 8.05 -3.27
C PHE A 82 -0.29 8.94 -2.47
N GLU A 83 -0.67 8.50 -1.27
CA GLU A 83 -1.54 9.24 -0.36
C GLU A 83 -0.72 9.78 0.81
N LEU A 84 0.17 10.73 0.52
CA LEU A 84 1.10 11.23 1.52
C LEU A 84 0.38 12.11 2.55
N ARG A 85 0.49 11.74 3.83
CA ARG A 85 -0.12 12.48 4.94
C ARG A 85 0.95 13.12 5.83
N ARG A 86 0.58 14.20 6.50
CA ARG A 86 1.43 14.83 7.54
C ARG A 86 1.37 14.09 8.88
N GLU A 87 0.30 13.34 9.10
CA GLU A 87 -0.02 12.67 10.35
C GLU A 87 -0.31 11.20 10.09
N VAL A 88 0.03 10.35 11.06
CA VAL A 88 -0.31 8.93 11.07
C VAL A 88 -1.82 8.78 11.30
N ARG A 89 -2.46 7.86 10.58
CA ARG A 89 -3.89 7.58 10.74
C ARG A 89 -4.15 6.20 11.34
N GLY A 90 -5.42 5.86 11.44
CA GLY A 90 -5.87 4.52 11.80
C GLY A 90 -5.45 4.11 13.21
N PRO A 91 -5.37 2.80 13.49
CA PRO A 91 -4.93 2.27 14.77
C PRO A 91 -3.57 2.79 15.23
N SER A 92 -2.71 3.22 14.30
CA SER A 92 -1.38 3.75 14.60
C SER A 92 -1.34 5.26 14.88
N ALA A 93 -2.46 5.99 14.87
CA ALA A 93 -2.47 7.46 14.98
C ALA A 93 -1.80 8.04 16.25
N SER A 94 -1.71 7.26 17.33
CA SER A 94 -1.02 7.66 18.56
C SER A 94 0.51 7.46 18.51
N MET A 95 1.00 6.76 17.48
CA MET A 95 2.43 6.51 17.28
C MET A 95 3.09 7.70 16.61
N LYS A 96 4.34 7.98 17.01
CA LYS A 96 5.15 9.00 16.36
C LYS A 96 5.87 8.39 15.18
N ILE A 97 5.90 9.11 14.07
CA ILE A 97 6.85 8.84 12.98
C ILE A 97 8.26 8.97 13.58
N ALA A 98 9.05 7.90 13.52
CA ALA A 98 10.46 7.97 13.89
C ALA A 98 11.14 9.00 12.97
N LYS A 99 11.63 10.09 13.56
CA LYS A 99 12.34 11.17 12.86
C LYS A 99 13.75 10.77 12.52
#